data_AF-A0A917Y332-F1
#
_entry.id   AF-A0A917Y332-F1
#
_cell.length_a   1.000
_cell.length_b   1.000
_cell.length_c   1.000
_cell.angle_alpha   90.00
_cell.angle_beta   90.00
_cell.angle_gamma   90.00
#
_symmetry.space_group_name_H-M   'P 1'
#
loop_
_entity.id
_entity.type
_entity.pdbx_description
1 polymer ?
#
loop_
_entity_poly.entity_id
_entity_poly.type
_entity_poly.pdbx_seq_one_letter_code
_entity_poly.pdbx_strand_id
1 'polypeptide(L)'
;MSKVILTKEQAKAMEELKSEHLTGEVVKIHLNDRWSLGLESLNDLTVDEFAQAYYSEDGYEVEPEYKVGDHVINQEGRVVEILEDGRASFSLGFIDNGKMFKEETPKSCILRHATKEEVWWASHGREPWELKNNDILNDRRENRTVTIDKVIDKFPAEEMTVLFTNGEWEFYNNIVEDSDWRVACFADKRLDVKTNE
;
A
#
# COMPACT_ATOMS: atom_id res chain seq x y z
N MET A 1 -13.51 -12.25 -7.90
CA MET A 1 -13.82 -12.58 -6.50
C MET A 1 -12.63 -12.18 -5.66
N SER A 2 -12.82 -11.63 -4.47
CA SER A 2 -11.71 -11.34 -3.54
C SER A 2 -11.06 -12.66 -3.14
N LYS A 3 -9.73 -12.72 -3.11
CA LYS A 3 -8.99 -13.91 -2.67
C LYS A 3 -9.12 -14.06 -1.14
N VAL A 4 -9.07 -15.30 -0.66
CA VAL A 4 -9.02 -15.60 0.78
C VAL A 4 -7.63 -15.24 1.29
N ILE A 5 -7.53 -14.54 2.42
CA ILE A 5 -6.22 -14.26 3.05
C ILE A 5 -5.94 -15.38 4.06
N LEU A 6 -4.93 -16.20 3.80
CA LEU A 6 -4.51 -17.30 4.68
C LEU A 6 -3.30 -16.90 5.50
N THR A 7 -3.22 -17.31 6.76
CA THR A 7 -1.94 -17.26 7.48
C THR A 7 -0.91 -18.17 6.81
N LYS A 8 0.38 -17.99 7.11
CA LYS A 8 1.41 -18.89 6.57
C LYS A 8 1.22 -20.35 6.99
N GLU A 9 0.73 -20.59 8.20
CA GLU A 9 0.43 -21.94 8.67
C GLU A 9 -0.74 -22.55 7.90
N GLN A 10 -1.78 -21.76 7.62
CA GLN A 10 -2.90 -22.19 6.78
C GLN A 10 -2.48 -22.44 5.34
N ALA A 11 -1.69 -21.54 4.74
CA ALA A 11 -1.17 -21.70 3.39
C ALA A 11 -0.28 -22.94 3.27
N LYS A 12 0.60 -23.17 4.24
CA LYS A 12 1.43 -24.38 4.29
C LYS A 12 0.58 -25.65 4.39
N ALA A 13 -0.39 -25.67 5.31
CA ALA A 13 -1.31 -26.79 5.46
C ALA A 13 -2.14 -27.02 4.19
N MET A 14 -2.56 -25.95 3.51
CA MET A 14 -3.29 -26.00 2.24
C MET A 14 -2.46 -26.64 1.12
N GLU A 15 -1.19 -26.24 0.98
CA GLU A 15 -0.28 -26.83 -0.02
C GLU A 15 0.04 -28.29 0.29
N GLU A 16 0.21 -28.65 1.56
CA GLU A 16 0.38 -30.05 1.99
C GLU A 16 -0.84 -30.88 1.56
N LEU A 17 -2.05 -30.38 1.83
CA LEU A 17 -3.31 -31.02 1.45
C LEU A 17 -3.45 -31.20 -0.07
N LYS A 18 -3.11 -30.16 -0.85
CA LYS A 18 -3.15 -30.20 -2.32
C LYS A 18 -2.15 -31.21 -2.88
N SER A 19 -0.98 -31.35 -2.25
CA SER A 19 0.08 -32.27 -2.68
C SER A 19 -0.30 -33.75 -2.51
N GLU A 20 -1.18 -34.07 -1.57
CA GLU A 20 -1.67 -35.43 -1.34
C GLU A 20 -2.77 -35.86 -2.34
N HIS A 21 -3.16 -34.98 -3.27
CA HIS A 21 -4.17 -35.23 -4.32
C HIS A 21 -5.56 -35.66 -3.81
N LEU A 22 -5.94 -35.27 -2.59
CA LEU A 22 -7.22 -35.61 -1.97
C LEU A 22 -8.32 -34.66 -2.48
N THR A 23 -8.88 -34.88 -3.67
CA THR A 23 -9.78 -33.87 -4.28
C THR A 23 -11.28 -34.04 -3.98
N GLY A 24 -11.71 -35.18 -3.44
CA GLY A 24 -13.13 -35.49 -3.21
C GLY A 24 -13.62 -35.44 -1.75
N GLU A 25 -12.77 -35.82 -0.79
CA GLU A 25 -13.20 -36.00 0.60
C GLU A 25 -12.86 -34.81 1.51
N VAL A 26 -12.00 -33.90 1.05
CA VAL A 26 -11.45 -32.82 1.88
C VAL A 26 -12.47 -31.80 2.34
N VAL A 27 -13.45 -31.46 1.49
CA VAL A 27 -14.57 -30.59 1.89
C VAL A 27 -15.44 -31.29 2.93
N LYS A 28 -15.65 -32.61 2.78
CA LYS A 28 -16.45 -33.39 3.72
C LYS A 28 -15.76 -33.49 5.08
N ILE A 29 -14.44 -33.68 5.09
CA ILE A 29 -13.62 -33.65 6.31
C ILE A 29 -13.73 -32.26 6.93
N HIS A 30 -13.50 -31.19 6.16
CA HIS A 30 -13.57 -29.83 6.70
C HIS A 30 -14.96 -29.45 7.25
N LEU A 31 -16.04 -30.01 6.67
CA LEU A 31 -17.41 -29.75 7.13
C LEU A 31 -17.79 -30.53 8.40
N ASN A 32 -17.33 -31.79 8.53
CA ASN A 32 -17.84 -32.71 9.55
C ASN A 32 -16.82 -33.06 10.65
N ASP A 33 -15.54 -32.90 10.35
CA ASP A 33 -14.42 -33.31 11.19
C ASP A 33 -13.52 -32.10 11.51
N ARG A 34 -12.61 -32.29 12.45
CA ARG A 34 -11.54 -31.32 12.72
C ARG A 34 -10.23 -31.83 12.13
N TRP A 35 -9.54 -30.94 11.44
CA TRP A 35 -8.18 -31.16 10.98
C TRP A 35 -7.24 -31.37 12.19
N SER A 36 -6.28 -32.27 12.01
CA SER A 36 -5.24 -32.63 13.00
C SER A 36 -3.94 -32.98 12.27
N LEU A 37 -2.87 -33.26 13.02
CA LEU A 37 -1.58 -33.72 12.51
C LEU A 37 -0.84 -32.66 11.66
N GLY A 38 -0.88 -31.40 12.08
CA GLY A 38 -0.22 -30.29 11.38
C GLY A 38 -1.15 -29.50 10.45
N LEU A 39 -2.41 -29.95 10.31
CA LEU A 39 -3.45 -29.29 9.51
C LEU A 39 -4.44 -28.49 10.38
N GLU A 40 -4.23 -28.41 11.70
CA GLU A 40 -5.16 -27.81 12.65
C GLU A 40 -5.52 -26.36 12.32
N SER A 41 -4.60 -25.62 11.71
CA SER A 41 -4.77 -24.22 11.30
C SER A 41 -5.92 -24.01 10.30
N LEU A 42 -6.29 -25.05 9.56
CA LEU A 42 -7.40 -25.02 8.59
C LEU A 42 -8.77 -25.05 9.27
N ASN A 43 -8.86 -25.40 10.56
CA ASN A 43 -10.13 -25.43 11.30
C ASN A 43 -10.75 -24.04 11.50
N ASP A 44 -9.95 -22.98 11.37
CA ASP A 44 -10.39 -21.60 11.53
C ASP A 44 -11.00 -21.00 10.26
N LEU A 45 -10.90 -21.70 9.12
CA LEU A 45 -11.52 -21.29 7.87
C LEU A 45 -13.00 -21.68 7.85
N THR A 46 -13.83 -20.81 7.27
CA THR A 46 -15.18 -21.22 6.88
C THR A 46 -15.13 -22.18 5.70
N VAL A 47 -16.19 -22.97 5.52
CA VAL A 47 -16.30 -23.93 4.41
C VAL A 47 -16.12 -23.24 3.06
N ASP A 48 -16.68 -22.03 2.89
CA ASP A 48 -16.57 -21.26 1.66
C ASP A 48 -15.13 -20.76 1.43
N GLU A 49 -14.46 -20.23 2.46
CA GLU A 49 -13.05 -19.80 2.38
C GLU A 49 -12.13 -20.98 2.07
N PHE A 50 -12.32 -22.12 2.73
CA PHE A 50 -11.56 -23.33 2.47
C PHE A 50 -11.78 -23.83 1.04
N ALA A 51 -13.03 -23.94 0.59
CA ALA A 51 -13.34 -24.40 -0.76
C ALA A 51 -12.75 -23.46 -1.82
N GLN A 52 -12.84 -22.15 -1.61
CA GLN A 52 -12.25 -21.17 -2.51
C GLN A 52 -10.72 -21.31 -2.57
N ALA A 53 -10.05 -21.37 -1.42
CA ALA A 53 -8.59 -21.51 -1.33
C ALA A 53 -8.07 -22.84 -1.90
N TYR A 54 -8.83 -23.92 -1.73
CA TYR A 54 -8.43 -25.25 -2.17
C TYR A 54 -8.63 -25.47 -3.68
N TYR A 55 -9.78 -25.11 -4.24
CA TYR A 55 -10.12 -25.46 -5.64
C TYR A 55 -9.70 -24.42 -6.67
N SER A 56 -9.43 -23.18 -6.27
CA SER A 56 -9.00 -22.14 -7.21
C SER A 56 -7.48 -22.04 -7.22
N GLU A 57 -6.86 -22.02 -8.41
CA GLU A 57 -5.41 -21.84 -8.55
C GLU A 57 -4.93 -20.53 -7.89
N ASP A 58 -5.72 -19.46 -8.05
CA ASP A 58 -5.50 -18.15 -7.42
C ASP A 58 -6.48 -17.90 -6.25
N GLY A 59 -6.90 -18.97 -5.55
CA GLY A 59 -7.97 -18.92 -4.55
C GLY A 59 -7.65 -18.14 -3.28
N TYR A 60 -6.37 -18.00 -2.97
CA TYR A 60 -5.91 -17.37 -1.75
C TYR A 60 -4.63 -16.55 -1.95
N GLU A 61 -4.36 -15.65 -1.00
CA GLU A 61 -3.07 -14.99 -0.80
C GLU A 61 -2.60 -15.28 0.62
N VAL A 62 -1.29 -15.35 0.82
CA VAL A 62 -0.71 -15.54 2.16
C VAL A 62 -0.61 -14.18 2.83
N GLU A 63 -1.09 -14.10 4.07
CA GLU A 63 -0.91 -12.96 4.96
C GLU A 63 0.58 -12.60 4.99
N PRO A 64 0.94 -11.36 4.65
CA PRO A 64 2.35 -11.01 4.55
C PRO A 64 3.04 -11.13 5.92
N GLU A 65 4.16 -11.84 5.97
CA GLU A 65 5.00 -11.88 7.17
C GLU A 65 5.76 -10.56 7.30
N TYR A 66 5.18 -9.65 8.08
CA TYR A 66 5.83 -8.39 8.39
C TYR A 66 6.94 -8.59 9.44
N LYS A 67 8.14 -8.11 9.12
CA LYS A 67 9.30 -8.09 10.01
C LYS A 67 9.49 -6.68 10.58
N VAL A 68 10.15 -6.61 11.73
CA VAL A 68 10.57 -5.35 12.33
C VAL A 68 11.37 -4.53 11.31
N GLY A 69 11.01 -3.28 11.12
CA GLY A 69 11.57 -2.36 10.12
C GLY A 69 10.92 -2.43 8.74
N ASP A 70 10.00 -3.38 8.48
CA ASP A 70 9.24 -3.37 7.24
C ASP A 70 8.30 -2.17 7.20
N HIS A 71 8.18 -1.57 6.02
CA HIS A 71 7.20 -0.53 5.75
C HIS A 71 5.98 -1.16 5.07
N VAL A 72 4.81 -0.86 5.61
CA VAL A 72 3.54 -1.52 5.26
C VAL A 72 2.42 -0.49 5.12
N ILE A 73 1.34 -0.84 4.43
CA ILE A 73 0.16 0.01 4.28
C ILE A 73 -0.91 -0.44 5.28
N ASN A 74 -1.41 0.49 6.10
CA ASN A 74 -2.50 0.20 7.03
C ASN A 74 -3.89 0.31 6.35
N GLN A 75 -4.95 0.02 7.10
CA GLN A 75 -6.35 0.13 6.64
C GLN A 75 -6.75 1.54 6.19
N GLU A 76 -6.03 2.57 6.61
CA GLU A 76 -6.25 3.96 6.20
C GLU A 76 -5.47 4.33 4.92
N GLY A 77 -4.73 3.39 4.33
CA GLY A 77 -3.90 3.63 3.15
C GLY A 77 -2.54 4.26 3.44
N ARG A 78 -2.17 4.44 4.71
CA ARG A 78 -0.94 5.12 5.13
C ARG A 78 0.23 4.15 5.24
N VAL A 79 1.42 4.63 4.88
CA VAL A 79 2.69 3.91 5.12
C VAL A 79 3.06 3.99 6.60
N VAL A 80 3.20 2.83 7.24
CA VAL A 80 3.58 2.65 8.64
C VAL A 80 4.79 1.70 8.73
N GLU A 81 5.59 1.80 9.78
CA GLU A 81 6.75 0.93 10.03
C GLU A 81 6.41 -0.08 11.14
N ILE A 82 6.83 -1.33 10.97
CA ILE A 82 6.70 -2.38 11.99
C ILE A 82 7.75 -2.19 13.08
N LEU A 83 7.30 -2.06 14.32
CA LEU A 83 8.12 -1.91 15.51
C LEU A 83 8.57 -3.26 16.11
N GLU A 84 9.54 -3.21 17.02
CA GLU A 84 10.10 -4.39 17.71
C GLU A 84 9.06 -5.22 18.46
N ASP A 85 7.99 -4.60 18.94
CA ASP A 85 6.88 -5.26 19.64
C ASP A 85 5.82 -5.82 18.68
N GLY A 86 6.06 -5.76 17.36
CA GLY A 86 5.17 -6.23 16.32
C GLY A 86 3.97 -5.32 16.02
N ARG A 87 3.87 -4.17 16.69
CA ARG A 87 2.89 -3.12 16.33
C ARG A 87 3.38 -2.33 15.13
N ALA A 88 2.46 -1.68 14.43
CA ALA A 88 2.82 -0.73 13.38
C ALA A 88 2.73 0.70 13.92
N SER A 89 3.70 1.54 13.61
CA SER A 89 3.70 2.96 13.97
C SER A 89 3.84 3.79 12.71
N PHE A 90 3.08 4.88 12.64
CA PHE A 90 3.39 5.97 11.74
C PHE A 90 3.78 7.20 12.52
N SER A 91 4.73 7.96 11.97
CA SER A 91 4.99 9.31 12.43
C SER A 91 4.08 10.23 11.64
N LEU A 92 3.01 10.70 12.28
CA LEU A 92 2.30 11.87 11.79
C LEU A 92 3.30 13.02 11.83
N GLY A 93 3.75 13.50 10.67
CA GLY A 93 4.61 14.67 10.54
C GLY A 93 3.96 15.97 11.04
N PHE A 94 2.86 15.90 11.78
CA PHE A 94 2.24 17.04 12.42
C PHE A 94 3.00 17.36 13.71
N ILE A 95 3.79 18.42 13.63
CA ILE A 95 4.33 19.11 14.80
C ILE A 95 3.19 19.98 15.35
N ASP A 96 2.41 19.47 16.30
CA ASP A 96 1.58 20.32 17.16
C ASP A 96 2.41 20.67 18.41
N ASN A 97 2.71 21.96 18.58
CA ASN A 97 3.52 22.51 19.68
C ASN A 97 4.90 21.86 19.90
N GLY A 98 5.59 21.43 18.85
CA GLY A 98 6.93 20.84 18.96
C GLY A 98 6.94 19.38 19.41
N LYS A 99 5.78 18.73 19.54
CA LYS A 99 5.67 17.31 19.91
C LYS A 99 5.23 16.49 18.70
N MET A 100 6.03 15.47 18.41
CA MET A 100 5.75 14.47 17.38
C MET A 100 4.77 13.45 17.97
N PHE A 101 3.55 13.38 17.42
CA PHE A 101 2.56 12.40 17.84
C PHE A 101 2.83 11.08 17.11
N LYS A 102 3.05 10.01 17.89
CA LYS A 102 3.07 8.64 17.39
C LYS A 102 1.71 8.04 17.63
N GLU A 103 1.05 7.64 16.57
CA GLU A 103 -0.19 6.86 16.65
C GLU A 103 0.16 5.41 16.31
N GLU A 104 -0.21 4.51 17.21
CA GLU A 104 0.06 3.09 17.08
C GLU A 104 -1.13 2.42 16.41
N THR A 105 -0.87 1.68 15.33
CA THR A 105 -1.89 0.91 14.62
C THR A 105 -1.77 -0.57 15.02
N PRO A 106 -2.88 -1.23 15.41
CA PRO A 106 -2.89 -2.68 15.65
C PRO A 106 -2.39 -3.45 14.42
N LYS A 107 -1.66 -4.55 14.64
CA LYS A 107 -1.14 -5.41 13.55
C LYS A 107 -2.25 -5.94 12.63
N SER A 108 -3.45 -6.15 13.16
CA SER A 108 -4.65 -6.57 12.42
C SER A 108 -5.14 -5.58 11.37
N CYS A 109 -4.61 -4.36 11.37
CA CYS A 109 -4.98 -3.32 10.42
C CYS A 109 -3.94 -3.15 9.29
N ILE A 110 -2.99 -4.07 9.14
CA ILE A 110 -1.98 -4.01 8.07
C ILE A 110 -2.47 -4.80 6.86
N LEU A 111 -2.53 -4.15 5.70
CA LEU A 111 -3.06 -4.74 4.47
C LEU A 111 -1.99 -5.41 3.61
N ARG A 112 -0.86 -4.74 3.40
CA ARG A 112 0.24 -5.20 2.53
C ARG A 112 1.55 -4.49 2.80
N HIS A 113 2.65 -4.97 2.23
CA HIS A 113 3.89 -4.21 2.15
C HIS A 113 3.70 -2.93 1.32
N ALA A 114 4.36 -1.85 1.75
CA ALA A 114 4.47 -0.62 0.97
C ALA A 114 5.47 -0.81 -0.18
N THR A 115 5.19 -0.20 -1.32
CA THR A 115 6.16 -0.13 -2.43
C THR A 115 7.28 0.84 -2.07
N LYS A 116 8.43 0.73 -2.76
CA LYS A 116 9.55 1.66 -2.57
C LYS A 116 9.16 3.11 -2.81
N GLU A 117 8.23 3.34 -3.73
CA GLU A 117 7.72 4.66 -4.06
C GLU A 117 6.88 5.22 -2.90
N GLU A 118 5.94 4.42 -2.38
CA GLU A 118 5.11 4.82 -1.23
C GLU A 118 5.97 5.17 -0.02
N VAL A 119 7.00 4.37 0.27
CA VAL A 119 7.97 4.66 1.34
C VAL A 119 8.71 5.98 1.11
N TRP A 120 9.10 6.26 -0.14
CA TRP A 120 9.78 7.51 -0.48
C TRP A 120 8.88 8.73 -0.24
N TRP A 121 7.61 8.68 -0.66
CA TRP A 121 6.63 9.74 -0.39
C TRP A 121 6.41 9.96 1.12
N ALA A 122 6.19 8.87 1.86
CA ALA A 122 5.98 8.93 3.30
C ALA A 122 7.19 9.51 4.06
N SER A 123 8.42 9.22 3.63
CA SER A 123 9.64 9.82 4.20
C SER A 123 9.72 11.35 4.05
N HIS A 124 8.92 11.93 3.14
CA HIS A 124 8.76 13.37 2.96
C HIS A 124 7.47 13.91 3.60
N GLY A 125 6.75 13.10 4.37
CA GLY A 125 5.50 13.49 5.03
C GLY A 125 4.37 13.77 4.04
N ARG A 126 4.33 13.02 2.94
CA ARG A 126 3.35 13.17 1.87
C ARG A 126 2.74 11.82 1.49
N GLU A 127 1.49 11.87 1.05
CA GLU A 127 0.84 10.70 0.43
C GLU A 127 1.39 10.49 -1.00
N PRO A 128 1.32 9.25 -1.54
CA PRO A 128 1.72 8.99 -2.92
C PRO A 128 1.04 9.94 -3.89
N TRP A 129 1.86 10.60 -4.72
CA TRP A 129 1.43 11.58 -5.70
C TRP A 129 0.77 12.84 -5.12
N GLU A 130 0.90 13.15 -3.83
CA GLU A 130 0.43 14.42 -3.26
C GLU A 130 1.24 15.62 -3.79
N LEU A 131 0.86 16.08 -4.98
CA LEU A 131 1.46 17.21 -5.67
C LEU A 131 1.04 18.53 -5.02
N LYS A 132 2.01 19.42 -4.82
CA LYS A 132 1.82 20.76 -4.25
C LYS A 132 2.43 21.82 -5.15
N ASN A 133 1.98 23.06 -4.95
CA ASN A 133 2.55 24.21 -5.63
C ASN A 133 4.07 24.28 -5.37
N ASN A 134 4.81 24.63 -6.41
CA ASN A 134 6.27 24.69 -6.50
C ASN A 134 7.02 23.34 -6.50
N ASP A 135 6.33 22.20 -6.47
CA ASP A 135 6.99 20.93 -6.76
C ASP A 135 7.53 20.92 -8.19
N ILE A 136 8.62 20.19 -8.41
CA ILE A 136 9.27 20.04 -9.71
C ILE A 136 9.01 18.64 -10.23
N LEU A 137 8.49 18.55 -11.45
CA LEU A 137 8.26 17.30 -12.16
C LEU A 137 9.21 17.19 -13.36
N ASN A 138 9.63 15.97 -13.65
CA ASN A 138 10.31 15.59 -14.87
C ASN A 138 9.35 14.83 -15.77
N ASP A 139 9.14 15.34 -16.96
CA ASP A 139 8.43 14.71 -18.07
C ASP A 139 9.47 14.07 -18.99
N ARG A 140 9.52 12.73 -18.97
CA ARG A 140 10.46 11.95 -19.77
C ARG A 140 10.07 11.87 -21.23
N ARG A 141 8.76 11.97 -21.53
CA ARG A 141 8.24 11.93 -22.90
C ARG A 141 8.77 13.11 -23.70
N GLU A 142 8.77 14.28 -23.07
CA GLU A 142 9.22 15.54 -23.68
C GLU A 142 10.64 15.94 -23.27
N ASN A 143 11.29 15.11 -22.43
CA ASN A 143 12.63 15.34 -21.88
C ASN A 143 12.78 16.74 -21.28
N ARG A 144 11.84 17.12 -20.41
CA ARG A 144 11.75 18.45 -19.82
C ARG A 144 11.47 18.39 -18.32
N THR A 145 11.74 19.53 -17.68
CA THR A 145 11.48 19.74 -16.26
C THR A 145 10.51 20.91 -16.14
N VAL A 146 9.42 20.72 -15.39
CA VAL A 146 8.39 21.72 -15.16
C VAL A 146 8.21 21.95 -13.67
N THR A 147 7.81 23.17 -13.29
CA THR A 147 7.44 23.50 -11.91
C THR A 147 5.93 23.65 -11.86
N ILE A 148 5.29 23.04 -10.85
CA ILE A 148 3.86 23.19 -10.61
C ILE A 148 3.61 24.61 -10.09
N ASP A 149 2.85 25.40 -10.84
CA ASP A 149 2.36 26.70 -10.37
C ASP A 149 1.16 26.51 -9.43
N LYS A 150 0.20 25.68 -9.86
CA LYS A 150 -1.04 25.46 -9.12
C LYS A 150 -1.64 24.08 -9.38
N VAL A 151 -2.08 23.41 -8.33
CA VAL A 151 -3.00 22.27 -8.42
C VAL A 151 -4.43 22.79 -8.25
N ILE A 152 -5.29 22.55 -9.23
CA ILE A 152 -6.65 23.05 -9.28
C ILE A 152 -7.61 21.89 -9.07
N ASP A 153 -8.27 21.90 -7.91
CA ASP A 153 -9.36 20.97 -7.62
C ASP A 153 -10.61 21.39 -8.40
N LYS A 154 -10.97 20.57 -9.39
CA LYS A 154 -12.23 20.58 -10.15
C LYS A 154 -12.71 21.96 -10.61
N PHE A 155 -12.27 22.37 -11.80
CA PHE A 155 -12.91 23.44 -12.56
C PHE A 155 -12.52 23.37 -14.05
N PRO A 156 -13.44 23.40 -15.05
CA PRO A 156 -14.84 22.96 -15.07
C PRO A 156 -15.02 21.50 -15.58
N ALA A 157 -13.94 20.74 -15.77
CA ALA A 157 -13.96 19.45 -16.47
C ALA A 157 -14.09 18.19 -15.57
N GLU A 158 -14.62 18.32 -14.35
CA GLU A 158 -14.76 17.23 -13.35
C GLU A 158 -13.45 16.56 -12.88
N GLU A 159 -12.32 16.82 -13.54
CA GLU A 159 -10.99 16.29 -13.23
C GLU A 159 -10.09 17.34 -12.58
N MET A 160 -9.12 16.88 -11.78
CA MET A 160 -8.09 17.72 -11.18
C MET A 160 -7.06 18.09 -12.25
N THR A 161 -6.62 19.35 -12.26
CA THR A 161 -5.69 19.88 -13.27
C THR A 161 -4.45 20.46 -12.59
N VAL A 162 -3.28 20.21 -13.17
CA VAL A 162 -2.01 20.78 -12.74
C VAL A 162 -1.58 21.84 -13.74
N LEU A 163 -1.44 23.09 -13.28
CA LEU A 163 -0.91 24.20 -14.05
C LEU A 163 0.60 24.33 -13.79
N PHE A 164 1.39 24.48 -14.84
CA PHE A 164 2.83 24.67 -14.77
C PHE A 164 3.23 26.15 -14.91
N THR A 165 4.41 26.51 -14.39
CA THR A 165 4.90 27.91 -14.41
C THR A 165 5.17 28.47 -15.80
N ASN A 166 5.26 27.63 -16.84
CA ASN A 166 5.37 28.05 -18.24
C ASN A 166 4.01 28.36 -18.90
N GLY A 167 2.90 28.23 -18.15
CA GLY A 167 1.54 28.47 -18.63
C GLY A 167 0.88 27.25 -19.28
N GLU A 168 1.58 26.12 -19.39
CA GLU A 168 1.00 24.85 -19.81
C GLU A 168 0.26 24.16 -18.65
N TRP A 169 -0.60 23.21 -18.98
CA TRP A 169 -1.34 22.44 -17.99
C TRP A 169 -1.47 20.98 -18.42
N GLU A 170 -1.73 20.10 -17.45
CA GLU A 170 -1.98 18.68 -17.69
C GLU A 170 -3.04 18.16 -16.71
N PHE A 171 -3.79 17.14 -17.12
CA PHE A 171 -4.71 16.46 -16.21
C PHE A 171 -3.92 15.68 -15.16
N TYR A 172 -4.34 15.78 -13.90
CA TYR A 172 -3.66 15.13 -12.80
C TYR A 172 -3.56 13.61 -13.00
N ASN A 173 -4.62 12.97 -13.51
CA ASN A 173 -4.62 11.54 -13.78
C ASN A 173 -3.58 11.15 -14.84
N ASN A 174 -3.37 11.98 -15.86
CA ASN A 174 -2.32 11.74 -16.85
C ASN A 174 -0.93 11.77 -16.19
N ILE A 175 -0.70 12.67 -15.23
CA ILE A 175 0.58 12.73 -14.50
C ILE A 175 0.78 11.49 -13.61
N VAL A 176 -0.27 11.01 -12.95
CA VAL A 176 -0.17 9.89 -12.00
C VAL A 176 -0.12 8.53 -12.70
N GLU A 177 -0.91 8.34 -13.75
CA GLU A 177 -1.01 7.06 -14.47
C GLU A 177 0.11 6.88 -15.51
N ASP A 178 0.68 7.96 -16.01
CA ASP A 178 1.77 7.89 -17.01
C ASP A 178 3.15 7.76 -16.35
N SER A 179 3.81 6.64 -16.63
CA SER A 179 5.15 6.31 -16.14
C SER A 179 6.27 7.26 -16.60
N ASP A 180 5.99 8.15 -17.56
CA ASP A 180 6.92 9.14 -18.04
C ASP A 180 7.06 10.36 -17.11
N TRP A 181 6.12 10.56 -16.18
CA TRP A 181 6.23 11.60 -15.17
C TRP A 181 6.94 11.11 -13.92
N ARG A 182 7.80 11.97 -13.34
CA ARG A 182 8.42 11.72 -12.03
C ARG A 182 8.57 13.01 -11.24
N VAL A 183 8.36 12.95 -9.93
CA VAL A 183 8.73 14.05 -9.04
C VAL A 183 10.26 14.13 -8.97
N ALA A 184 10.80 15.29 -9.35
CA ALA A 184 12.22 15.59 -9.28
C ALA A 184 12.60 16.21 -7.94
N CYS A 185 11.77 17.11 -7.41
CA CYS A 185 12.01 17.80 -6.15
C CYS A 185 10.72 18.31 -5.53
N PHE A 186 10.56 18.13 -4.22
CA PHE A 186 9.46 18.73 -3.48
C PHE A 186 9.74 20.19 -3.13
N ALA A 187 8.70 21.02 -3.14
CA ALA A 187 8.75 22.44 -2.82
C ALA A 187 9.49 22.75 -1.51
N ASP A 188 9.25 21.98 -0.45
CA ASP A 188 9.86 22.14 0.88
C ASP A 188 11.35 21.76 0.92
N LYS A 189 11.87 21.10 -0.12
CA LYS A 189 13.27 20.70 -0.26
C LYS A 189 14.05 21.56 -1.27
N ARG A 190 13.38 22.49 -1.96
CA ARG A 190 14.02 23.38 -2.93
C ARG A 190 14.99 24.34 -2.25
N LEU A 191 16.25 24.33 -2.68
CA LEU A 191 17.27 25.26 -2.18
C LEU A 191 17.27 26.58 -2.95
N ASP A 192 16.77 26.57 -4.19
CA ASP A 192 16.71 27.71 -5.11
C ASP A 192 15.58 28.70 -4.77
N VAL A 193 14.59 28.26 -4.00
CA VAL A 193 13.42 29.07 -3.59
C VAL A 193 13.49 29.46 -2.11
N LYS A 194 14.55 29.08 -1.38
CA LYS A 194 14.74 29.57 -0.01
C LYS A 194 14.94 31.07 -0.06
N THR A 195 13.88 31.81 0.22
CA THR A 195 13.96 33.20 0.65
C THR A 195 14.89 33.22 1.85
N ASN A 196 15.97 33.99 1.76
CA ASN A 196 16.85 34.27 2.89
C ASN A 196 15.99 34.78 4.07
N GLU A 197 15.68 33.90 5.02
CA GLU A 197 15.31 34.29 6.37
C GLU A 197 16.58 34.47 7.21
#